data_AF-A0ABD7WYM0-F1
#
_entry.id   AF-A0ABD7WYM0-F1
#
_cell.length_a   1.000
_cell.length_b   1.000
_cell.length_c   1.000
_cell.angle_alpha   90.00
_cell.angle_beta   90.00
_cell.angle_gamma   90.00
#
_symmetry.space_group_name_H-M   'P 1'
#
loop_
_entity.id
_entity.type
_entity.pdbx_description
1 polymer ?
#
loop_
_entity_poly.entity_id
_entity_poly.type
_entity_poly.pdbx_seq_one_letter_code
_entity_poly.pdbx_strand_id
1 'polypeptide(L)'
;MIETLSQVFKEVQKLEGTEGQKEIPTFAKEIKPETILNYDDANQPIRYFDTRNQTLEGDIHPITGVPFEKKVVEMPNGEQVEGVFPEFPSHFDVKLDEGEYLDSDARQFKTAISQLGEEIDRNPDLAKKFSPEQIEQIKSGETPDGYVWHHSEQPGILQLVDKDLHDRTGHTGGRSLWGGGSEHR
;
A
#
# COMPACT_ATOMS: atom_id res chain seq x y z
N MET A 1 40.86 11.43 4.17
CA MET A 1 39.63 10.72 3.71
C MET A 1 38.48 10.84 4.73
N ILE A 2 38.28 12.00 5.37
CA ILE A 2 37.17 12.23 6.32
C ILE A 2 36.31 13.43 5.89
N GLU A 3 36.86 14.34 5.07
CA GLU A 3 36.15 15.54 4.61
C GLU A 3 35.13 15.28 3.50
N THR A 4 35.32 14.24 2.67
CA THR A 4 34.43 13.97 1.53
C THR A 4 33.07 13.39 1.94
N LEU A 5 33.00 12.61 3.01
CA LEU A 5 31.74 12.06 3.52
C LEU A 5 30.85 13.14 4.16
N SER A 6 31.46 14.15 4.80
CA SER A 6 30.73 15.27 5.40
C SER A 6 30.08 16.19 4.36
N GLN A 7 30.71 16.34 3.20
CA GLN A 7 30.17 17.13 2.09
C GLN A 7 28.92 16.46 1.50
N VAL A 8 28.98 15.15 1.26
CA VAL A 8 27.86 14.36 0.72
C VAL A 8 26.67 14.37 1.70
N PHE A 9 26.91 14.25 3.00
CA PHE A 9 25.86 14.30 4.02
C PHE A 9 25.11 15.64 4.06
N LYS A 10 25.82 16.75 3.85
CA LYS A 10 25.22 18.10 3.78
C LYS A 10 24.45 18.35 2.50
N GLU A 11 24.82 17.67 1.41
CA GLU A 11 24.17 17.81 0.11
C GLU A 11 22.86 17.00 0.05
N VAL A 12 22.82 15.83 0.70
CA VAL A 12 21.59 15.03 0.89
C VAL A 12 20.56 15.79 1.75
N GLN A 13 20.99 16.45 2.84
CA GLN A 13 20.09 17.27 3.68
C GLN A 13 19.52 18.50 2.95
N LYS A 14 20.13 18.94 1.84
CA LYS A 14 19.66 20.09 1.08
C LYS A 14 18.57 19.74 0.06
N LEU A 15 18.40 18.46 -0.27
CA LEU A 15 17.40 17.98 -1.23
C LEU A 15 16.05 17.64 -0.58
N GLU A 16 15.96 17.57 0.74
CA GLU A 16 14.70 17.38 1.49
C GLU A 16 13.80 18.63 1.52
N GLY A 17 14.07 19.60 0.64
CA GLY A 17 13.60 20.96 0.76
C GLY A 17 12.78 21.49 -0.41
N THR A 18 12.12 20.67 -1.23
CA THR A 18 11.11 21.17 -2.20
C THR A 18 10.13 20.08 -2.64
N GLU A 19 8.85 20.47 -2.61
CA GLU A 19 7.66 19.83 -3.20
C GLU A 19 6.89 18.80 -2.36
N GLY A 20 5.76 19.28 -1.80
CA GLY A 20 4.56 18.51 -1.51
C GLY A 20 4.65 17.61 -0.28
N GLN A 21 4.09 18.06 0.85
CA GLN A 21 3.75 17.17 1.96
C GLN A 21 2.71 16.14 1.47
N LYS A 22 3.17 15.01 0.92
CA LYS A 22 2.37 13.79 0.85
C LYS A 22 2.34 13.27 2.29
N GLU A 23 1.16 13.29 2.91
CA GLU A 23 0.99 12.72 4.24
C GLU A 23 1.49 11.26 4.23
N ILE A 24 2.54 10.99 4.99
CA ILE A 24 3.08 9.63 5.14
C ILE A 24 1.94 8.76 5.69
N PRO A 25 1.53 7.69 4.98
CA PRO A 25 0.50 6.78 5.45
C PRO A 25 0.78 6.32 6.88
N THR A 26 -0.24 6.20 7.71
CA THR A 26 -0.07 5.94 9.16
C THR A 26 0.74 4.67 9.42
N PHE A 27 0.57 3.63 8.58
CA PHE A 27 1.36 2.40 8.68
C PHE A 27 2.86 2.62 8.39
N ALA A 28 3.20 3.50 7.43
CA ALA A 28 4.59 3.83 7.09
C ALA A 28 5.31 4.59 8.23
N LYS A 29 4.58 5.17 9.18
CA LYS A 29 5.18 5.75 10.41
C LYS A 29 5.62 4.68 11.41
N GLU A 30 5.09 3.46 11.30
CA GLU A 30 5.38 2.34 12.21
C GLU A 30 6.34 1.32 11.62
N ILE A 31 6.57 1.35 10.30
CA ILE A 31 7.60 0.53 9.64
C ILE A 31 8.98 1.07 10.02
N LYS A 32 9.71 0.31 10.84
CA LYS A 32 11.15 0.53 11.03
C LYS A 32 11.87 0.03 9.79
N PRO A 33 12.89 0.73 9.27
CA PRO A 33 13.74 0.17 8.23
C PRO A 33 14.40 -1.09 8.79
N GLU A 34 14.07 -2.25 8.22
CA GLU A 34 14.76 -3.49 8.53
C GLU A 34 16.18 -3.35 7.99
N THR A 35 17.10 -3.27 8.94
CA THR A 35 18.52 -3.08 8.64
C THR A 35 19.00 -4.38 8.03
N ILE A 36 19.47 -4.38 6.78
CA ILE A 36 20.13 -5.55 6.20
C ILE A 36 21.24 -6.00 7.17
N LEU A 37 21.08 -7.16 7.81
CA LEU A 37 21.91 -7.58 8.95
C LEU A 37 23.20 -8.27 8.52
N ASN A 38 23.30 -8.78 7.29
CA ASN A 38 24.49 -9.46 6.77
C ASN A 38 24.55 -9.48 5.21
N TYR A 39 25.69 -9.94 4.68
CA TYR A 39 25.96 -10.02 3.23
C TYR A 39 25.11 -11.06 2.49
N ASP A 40 24.61 -12.09 3.17
CA ASP A 40 23.82 -13.14 2.55
C ASP A 40 22.39 -12.63 2.27
N ASP A 41 21.82 -11.82 3.18
CA ASP A 41 20.55 -11.12 2.99
C ASP A 41 20.64 -10.08 1.85
N ALA A 42 21.78 -9.40 1.71
CA ALA A 42 22.05 -8.47 0.61
C ALA A 42 22.24 -9.15 -0.76
N ASN A 43 22.58 -10.45 -0.76
CA ASN A 43 22.87 -11.23 -1.97
C ASN A 43 21.69 -12.09 -2.43
N GLN A 44 20.53 -12.03 -1.75
CA GLN A 44 19.31 -12.64 -2.23
C GLN A 44 18.95 -12.03 -3.60
N PRO A 45 18.78 -12.84 -4.66
CA PRO A 45 18.43 -12.30 -5.97
C PRO A 45 17.02 -11.72 -5.91
N ILE A 46 16.89 -10.43 -6.25
CA ILE A 46 15.59 -9.79 -6.41
C ILE A 46 14.86 -10.43 -7.58
N ARG A 47 13.68 -10.99 -7.34
CA ARG A 47 12.84 -11.55 -8.40
C ARG A 47 12.01 -10.44 -9.03
N TYR A 48 12.16 -10.24 -10.33
CA TYR A 48 11.29 -9.35 -11.08
C TYR A 48 9.91 -9.98 -11.30
N PHE A 49 8.84 -9.21 -11.09
CA PHE A 49 7.46 -9.63 -11.28
C PHE A 49 6.76 -8.75 -12.32
N ASP A 50 6.31 -9.36 -13.41
CA ASP A 50 5.59 -8.65 -14.45
C ASP A 50 4.26 -8.10 -13.91
N THR A 51 4.12 -6.77 -13.99
CA THR A 51 2.97 -6.03 -13.50
C THR A 51 2.26 -5.34 -14.66
N ARG A 52 0.93 -5.31 -14.60
CA ARG A 52 0.14 -4.55 -15.57
C ARG A 52 0.52 -3.07 -15.45
N ASN A 53 0.71 -2.43 -16.61
CA ASN A 53 1.15 -1.04 -16.73
C ASN A 53 2.58 -0.76 -16.21
N GLN A 54 3.47 -1.76 -16.13
CA GLN A 54 4.86 -1.55 -15.71
C GLN A 54 5.66 -0.56 -16.57
N THR A 55 5.23 -0.29 -17.80
CA THR A 55 5.82 0.74 -18.67
C THR A 55 5.59 2.17 -18.17
N LEU A 56 4.72 2.36 -17.18
CA LEU A 56 4.46 3.64 -16.52
C LEU A 56 5.37 3.87 -15.30
N GLU A 57 6.46 3.12 -15.13
CA GLU A 57 7.43 3.36 -14.06
C GLU A 57 7.87 4.83 -14.01
N GLY A 58 7.60 5.49 -12.87
CA GLY A 58 7.92 6.89 -12.65
C GLY A 58 7.01 7.88 -13.40
N ASP A 59 5.89 7.40 -13.96
CA ASP A 59 4.89 8.20 -14.69
C ASP A 59 3.48 8.00 -14.10
N ILE A 60 2.50 8.73 -14.64
CA ILE A 60 1.10 8.68 -14.23
C ILE A 60 0.24 7.95 -15.24
N HIS A 61 -0.79 7.26 -14.76
CA HIS A 61 -1.78 6.65 -15.62
C HIS A 61 -2.54 7.72 -16.42
N PRO A 62 -2.60 7.63 -17.77
CA PRO A 62 -3.05 8.73 -18.62
C PRO A 62 -4.53 9.10 -18.46
N ILE A 63 -5.33 8.21 -17.87
CA ILE A 63 -6.77 8.40 -17.69
C ILE A 63 -7.12 8.81 -16.25
N THR A 64 -6.41 8.25 -15.28
CA THR A 64 -6.77 8.37 -13.85
C THR A 64 -5.81 9.27 -13.08
N GLY A 65 -4.63 9.56 -13.62
CA GLY A 65 -3.59 10.34 -12.96
C GLY A 65 -2.90 9.61 -11.81
N VAL A 66 -3.19 8.32 -11.59
CA VAL A 66 -2.56 7.52 -10.55
C VAL A 66 -1.09 7.27 -10.93
N PRO A 67 -0.12 7.66 -10.10
CA PRO A 67 1.29 7.41 -10.37
C PRO A 67 1.62 5.92 -10.23
N PHE A 68 2.58 5.45 -11.02
CA PHE A 68 3.11 4.10 -10.97
C PHE A 68 4.58 4.14 -10.53
N GLU A 69 4.88 3.52 -9.41
CA GLU A 69 6.22 3.55 -8.81
C GLU A 69 6.82 2.15 -8.80
N LYS A 70 8.12 2.08 -9.08
CA LYS A 70 8.87 0.83 -8.89
C LYS A 70 9.13 0.63 -7.41
N LYS A 71 8.79 -0.55 -6.91
CA LYS A 71 8.99 -0.95 -5.51
C LYS A 71 9.60 -2.33 -5.42
N VAL A 72 10.45 -2.49 -4.42
CA VAL A 72 10.91 -3.79 -3.93
C VAL A 72 10.09 -4.12 -2.70
N VAL A 73 9.46 -5.29 -2.70
CA VAL A 73 8.55 -5.75 -1.66
C VAL A 73 9.06 -7.08 -1.12
N GLU A 74 9.19 -7.17 0.19
CA GLU A 74 9.52 -8.44 0.86
C GLU A 74 8.26 -9.29 1.02
N MET A 75 8.30 -10.51 0.53
CA MET A 75 7.23 -11.49 0.64
C MET A 75 7.30 -12.25 1.97
N PRO A 76 6.21 -12.90 2.44
CA PRO A 76 6.21 -13.61 3.72
C PRO A 76 7.23 -14.77 3.84
N ASN A 77 7.74 -15.25 2.71
CA ASN A 77 8.80 -16.26 2.64
C ASN A 77 10.23 -15.65 2.70
N GLY A 78 10.36 -14.34 2.88
CA GLY A 78 11.62 -13.59 2.86
C GLY A 78 12.14 -13.25 1.45
N GLU A 79 11.39 -13.58 0.40
CA GLU A 79 11.78 -13.28 -0.98
C GLU A 79 11.55 -11.80 -1.29
N GLN A 80 12.54 -11.14 -1.92
CA GLN A 80 12.37 -9.78 -2.42
C GLN A 80 11.85 -9.80 -3.85
N VAL A 81 10.69 -9.18 -4.06
CA VAL A 81 10.05 -9.04 -5.36
C VAL A 81 10.10 -7.58 -5.82
N GLU A 82 10.60 -7.32 -7.02
CA GLU A 82 10.54 -6.01 -7.65
C GLU A 82 9.41 -5.96 -8.67
N GLY A 83 8.60 -4.89 -8.62
CA GLY A 83 7.53 -4.63 -9.57
C GLY A 83 7.16 -3.15 -9.61
N VAL A 84 6.24 -2.80 -10.50
CA VAL A 84 5.76 -1.42 -10.66
C VAL A 84 4.28 -1.38 -10.30
N PHE A 85 3.92 -0.57 -9.30
CA PHE A 85 2.60 -0.59 -8.68
C PHE A 85 1.97 0.80 -8.64
N PRO A 86 0.63 0.90 -8.68
CA PRO A 86 -0.05 2.18 -8.54
C PRO A 86 -0.03 2.70 -7.10
N GLU A 87 0.21 3.99 -6.90
CA GLU A 87 -0.04 4.65 -5.61
C GLU A 87 -1.44 5.26 -5.58
N PHE A 88 -2.41 4.52 -5.06
CA PHE A 88 -3.75 5.06 -4.86
C PHE A 88 -3.79 6.04 -3.68
N PRO A 89 -4.62 7.10 -3.76
CA PRO A 89 -4.98 7.91 -2.60
C PRO A 89 -5.86 7.08 -1.66
N SER A 90 -5.23 6.41 -0.70
CA SER A 90 -5.94 5.61 0.31
C SER A 90 -6.64 6.49 1.34
N HIS A 91 -7.87 6.12 1.67
CA HIS A 91 -8.67 6.76 2.72
C HIS A 91 -8.47 6.10 4.08
N PHE A 92 -8.15 4.80 4.08
CA PHE A 92 -7.84 4.02 5.26
C PHE A 92 -7.06 2.77 4.89
N ASP A 93 -6.04 2.45 5.67
CA ASP A 93 -5.21 1.26 5.47
C ASP A 93 -5.44 0.27 6.60
N VAL A 94 -5.52 -1.01 6.25
CA VAL A 94 -5.71 -2.13 7.17
C VAL A 94 -4.55 -3.07 7.03
N LYS A 95 -4.03 -3.54 8.17
CA LYS A 95 -3.10 -4.66 8.22
C LYS A 95 -3.83 -5.92 8.64
N LEU A 96 -3.81 -6.92 7.76
CA LEU A 96 -4.26 -8.28 8.02
C LEU A 96 -3.21 -9.05 8.79
N ASP A 97 -3.66 -10.03 9.58
CA ASP A 97 -2.78 -11.03 10.15
C ASP A 97 -2.31 -12.01 9.06
N GLU A 98 -1.09 -12.55 9.18
CA GLU A 98 -0.54 -13.50 8.19
C GLU A 98 -1.44 -14.72 7.95
N GLY A 99 -2.15 -15.16 9.00
CA GLY A 99 -3.12 -16.25 8.92
C GLY A 99 -4.33 -15.95 8.02
N GLU A 100 -4.58 -14.67 7.70
CA GLU A 100 -5.68 -14.21 6.86
C GLU A 100 -5.25 -14.01 5.40
N TYR A 101 -3.97 -14.12 5.05
CA TYR A 101 -3.48 -13.76 3.71
C TYR A 101 -4.12 -14.59 2.60
N LEU A 102 -4.44 -15.85 2.88
CA LEU A 102 -5.08 -16.77 1.95
C LEU A 102 -6.61 -16.89 2.16
N ASP A 103 -7.20 -16.07 3.02
CA ASP A 103 -8.65 -15.99 3.16
C ASP A 103 -9.30 -15.36 1.91
N SER A 104 -10.59 -15.63 1.70
CA SER A 104 -11.34 -15.05 0.58
C SER A 104 -11.43 -13.52 0.64
N ASP A 105 -11.66 -12.86 -0.50
CA ASP A 105 -11.87 -11.40 -0.55
C ASP A 105 -12.93 -10.98 0.47
N ALA A 106 -14.06 -11.72 0.53
CA ALA A 106 -15.14 -11.44 1.46
C ALA A 106 -14.71 -11.49 2.94
N ARG A 107 -13.82 -12.42 3.32
CA ARG A 107 -13.34 -12.53 4.71
C ARG A 107 -12.36 -11.42 5.04
N GLN A 108 -11.39 -11.18 4.16
CA GLN A 108 -10.40 -10.11 4.36
C GLN A 108 -11.06 -8.73 4.40
N PHE A 109 -12.05 -8.47 3.52
CA PHE A 109 -12.79 -7.22 3.51
C PHE A 109 -13.67 -7.08 4.75
N LYS A 110 -14.23 -8.17 5.27
CA LYS A 110 -14.94 -8.14 6.56
C LYS A 110 -14.00 -7.73 7.70
N THR A 111 -12.79 -8.27 7.76
CA THR A 111 -11.76 -7.84 8.73
C THR A 111 -11.46 -6.36 8.55
N ALA A 112 -11.27 -5.90 7.31
CA ALA A 112 -10.97 -4.50 7.01
C ALA A 112 -12.09 -3.52 7.41
N ILE A 113 -13.34 -3.86 7.12
CA ILE A 113 -14.51 -3.05 7.51
C ILE A 113 -14.65 -3.00 9.04
N SER A 114 -14.39 -4.11 9.73
CA SER A 114 -14.39 -4.15 11.19
C SER A 114 -13.35 -3.20 11.78
N GLN A 115 -12.11 -3.25 11.28
CA GLN A 115 -11.05 -2.34 11.75
C GLN A 115 -11.37 -0.87 11.44
N LEU A 116 -11.93 -0.57 10.25
CA LEU A 116 -12.37 0.77 9.89
C LEU A 116 -13.47 1.29 10.82
N GLY A 117 -14.46 0.45 11.14
CA GLY A 117 -15.55 0.81 12.06
C GLY A 117 -15.04 1.13 13.47
N GLU A 118 -14.14 0.30 13.99
CA GLU A 118 -13.49 0.55 15.28
C GLU A 118 -12.71 1.87 15.31
N GLU A 119 -11.97 2.17 14.23
CA GLU A 119 -11.17 3.38 14.17
C GLU A 119 -12.04 4.63 14.01
N ILE A 120 -13.13 4.56 13.25
CA ILE A 120 -14.11 5.64 13.11
C ILE A 120 -14.74 6.00 14.45
N ASP A 121 -15.04 5.02 15.30
CA ASP A 121 -15.59 5.27 16.63
C ASP A 121 -14.56 5.92 17.58
N ARG A 122 -13.25 5.69 17.35
CA ARG A 122 -12.15 6.26 18.15
C ARG A 122 -11.65 7.60 17.62
N ASN A 123 -11.80 7.86 16.33
CA ASN A 123 -11.22 8.99 15.62
C ASN A 123 -12.29 9.83 14.90
N PRO A 124 -12.79 10.90 15.56
CA PRO A 124 -13.80 11.77 14.98
C PRO A 124 -13.37 12.48 13.68
N ASP A 125 -12.07 12.68 13.46
CA ASP A 125 -11.57 13.30 12.23
C ASP A 125 -11.57 12.33 11.05
N LEU A 126 -11.34 11.03 11.31
CA LEU A 126 -11.58 9.99 10.31
C LEU A 126 -13.06 9.88 9.97
N ALA A 127 -13.94 9.90 10.98
CA ALA A 127 -15.38 9.82 10.78
C ALA A 127 -15.92 10.94 9.87
N LYS A 128 -15.37 12.16 9.96
CA LYS A 128 -15.75 13.31 9.11
C LYS A 128 -15.39 13.14 7.64
N LYS A 129 -14.54 12.17 7.27
CA LYS A 129 -14.22 11.86 5.87
C LYS A 129 -15.33 11.10 5.17
N PHE A 130 -16.31 10.56 5.91
CA PHE A 130 -17.40 9.74 5.39
C PHE A 130 -18.75 10.45 5.57
N SER A 131 -19.70 10.18 4.66
CA SER A 131 -21.08 10.64 4.81
C SER A 131 -21.80 9.85 5.91
N PRO A 132 -22.92 10.38 6.47
CA PRO A 132 -23.72 9.63 7.43
C PRO A 132 -24.15 8.24 6.94
N GLU A 133 -24.49 8.12 5.65
CA GLU A 133 -24.86 6.86 5.02
C GLU A 133 -23.68 5.89 4.94
N GLN A 134 -22.49 6.38 4.57
CA GLN A 134 -21.26 5.58 4.56
C GLN A 134 -20.88 5.11 5.98
N ILE A 135 -21.09 5.94 6.99
CA ILE A 135 -20.89 5.55 8.40
C ILE A 135 -21.86 4.43 8.80
N GLU A 136 -23.11 4.49 8.37
CA GLU A 136 -24.09 3.43 8.60
C GLU A 136 -23.67 2.11 7.93
N GLN A 137 -23.20 2.16 6.68
CA GLN A 137 -22.67 1.01 5.95
C GLN A 137 -21.48 0.37 6.67
N ILE A 138 -20.51 1.19 7.10
CA ILE A 138 -19.34 0.68 7.83
C ILE A 138 -19.79 -0.01 9.12
N LYS A 139 -20.76 0.57 9.84
CA LYS A 139 -21.32 0.00 11.07
C LYS A 139 -22.16 -1.25 10.84
N SER A 140 -22.73 -1.43 9.65
CA SER A 140 -23.41 -2.67 9.25
C SER A 140 -22.47 -3.74 8.70
N GLY A 141 -21.16 -3.45 8.60
CA GLY A 141 -20.17 -4.38 8.07
C GLY A 141 -20.12 -4.38 6.53
N GLU A 142 -20.54 -3.29 5.90
CA GLU A 142 -20.51 -3.09 4.46
C GLU A 142 -19.39 -2.11 4.07
N THR A 143 -18.81 -2.31 2.88
CA THR A 143 -17.88 -1.34 2.31
C THR A 143 -18.67 -0.07 1.97
N PRO A 144 -18.21 1.13 2.39
CA PRO A 144 -18.93 2.36 2.10
C PRO A 144 -19.04 2.62 0.60
N ASP A 145 -20.19 3.13 0.17
CA ASP A 145 -20.46 3.42 -1.24
C ASP A 145 -19.41 4.35 -1.85
N GLY A 146 -19.01 4.05 -3.09
CA GLY A 146 -17.97 4.77 -3.81
C GLY A 146 -16.55 4.24 -3.55
N TYR A 147 -16.37 3.31 -2.60
CA TYR A 147 -15.07 2.75 -2.27
C TYR A 147 -14.96 1.25 -2.56
N VAL A 148 -13.73 0.78 -2.68
CA VAL A 148 -13.35 -0.64 -2.73
C VAL A 148 -12.12 -0.89 -1.87
N TRP A 149 -11.97 -2.13 -1.42
CA TRP A 149 -10.74 -2.59 -0.78
C TRP A 149 -9.76 -3.08 -1.83
N HIS A 150 -8.64 -2.39 -1.93
CA HIS A 150 -7.51 -2.70 -2.80
C HIS A 150 -6.47 -3.49 -2.03
N HIS A 151 -6.06 -4.66 -2.55
CA HIS A 151 -4.87 -5.36 -2.06
C HIS A 151 -3.62 -4.63 -2.55
N SER A 152 -2.92 -3.93 -1.64
CA SER A 152 -1.66 -3.28 -1.99
C SER A 152 -0.56 -4.30 -2.24
N GLU A 153 0.51 -3.88 -2.89
CA GLU A 153 1.68 -4.71 -3.14
C GLU A 153 2.33 -5.22 -1.84
N GLN A 154 2.20 -4.47 -0.74
CA GLN A 154 2.72 -4.84 0.58
C GLN A 154 1.89 -5.98 1.19
N PRO A 155 2.52 -7.09 1.64
CA PRO A 155 1.80 -8.20 2.23
C PRO A 155 0.88 -7.82 3.39
N GLY A 156 -0.36 -8.32 3.31
CA GLY A 156 -1.38 -8.08 4.33
C GLY A 156 -1.97 -6.69 4.36
N ILE A 157 -1.54 -5.76 3.50
CA ILE A 157 -2.06 -4.40 3.51
C ILE A 157 -3.22 -4.26 2.51
N LEU A 158 -4.40 -3.93 3.05
CA LEU A 158 -5.58 -3.53 2.30
C LEU A 158 -5.76 -2.01 2.40
N GLN A 159 -6.18 -1.39 1.30
CA GLN A 159 -6.39 0.05 1.21
C GLN A 159 -7.82 0.35 0.77
N LEU A 160 -8.51 1.22 1.48
CA LEU A 160 -9.81 1.73 1.06
C LEU A 160 -9.59 2.85 0.04
N VAL A 161 -9.91 2.58 -1.22
CA VAL A 161 -9.64 3.49 -2.35
C VAL A 161 -10.92 3.80 -3.12
N ASP A 162 -10.92 4.91 -3.84
CA ASP A 162 -12.02 5.27 -4.74
C ASP A 162 -12.22 4.19 -5.81
N LYS A 163 -13.46 3.72 -5.93
CA LYS A 163 -13.82 2.61 -6.82
C LYS A 163 -13.57 2.93 -8.29
N ASP A 164 -13.97 4.11 -8.74
CA ASP A 164 -13.86 4.48 -10.14
C ASP A 164 -12.39 4.67 -10.54
N LEU A 165 -11.58 5.24 -9.64
CA LEU A 165 -10.14 5.38 -9.81
C LEU A 165 -9.46 4.03 -9.89
N HIS A 166 -9.79 3.11 -8.99
CA HIS A 166 -9.25 1.75 -8.95
C HIS A 166 -9.56 0.99 -10.24
N ASP A 167 -10.84 0.95 -10.62
CA ASP A 167 -11.32 0.17 -11.77
C ASP A 167 -10.76 0.70 -13.11
N ARG A 168 -10.65 2.02 -13.25
CA ARG A 168 -10.15 2.66 -14.47
C ARG A 168 -8.62 2.65 -14.57
N THR A 169 -7.91 2.54 -13.45
CA THR A 169 -6.44 2.47 -13.47
C THR A 169 -5.98 1.11 -13.96
N GLY A 170 -6.63 0.02 -13.51
CA GLY A 170 -6.37 -1.35 -13.97
C GLY A 170 -4.92 -1.79 -13.80
N HIS A 171 -4.63 -2.58 -12.78
CA HIS A 171 -3.27 -2.89 -12.33
C HIS A 171 -3.17 -4.34 -11.87
N THR A 172 -1.94 -4.79 -11.59
CA THR A 172 -1.71 -6.03 -10.84
C THR A 172 -1.66 -5.68 -9.35
N GLY A 173 -2.69 -6.05 -8.60
CA GLY A 173 -2.75 -5.84 -7.16
C GLY A 173 -1.99 -6.92 -6.37
N GLY A 174 -1.77 -6.69 -5.08
CA GLY A 174 -1.05 -7.60 -4.18
C GLY A 174 -1.71 -8.95 -3.96
N ARG A 175 -2.98 -9.09 -4.36
CA ARG A 175 -3.66 -10.40 -4.39
C ARG A 175 -2.83 -11.45 -5.12
N SER A 176 -2.18 -11.08 -6.22
CA SER A 176 -1.32 -11.97 -7.02
C SER A 176 0.07 -12.19 -6.44
N LEU A 177 0.51 -11.36 -5.48
CA LEU A 177 1.82 -11.46 -4.85
C LEU A 177 1.78 -12.33 -3.60
N TRP A 178 0.88 -12.00 -2.67
CA TRP A 178 0.84 -12.59 -1.34
C TRP A 178 -0.51 -13.20 -0.97
N GLY A 179 -1.58 -12.85 -1.69
CA GLY A 179 -2.97 -13.21 -1.36
C GLY A 179 -3.54 -14.44 -2.08
N GLY A 180 -2.69 -15.34 -2.60
CA GLY A 180 -3.14 -16.58 -3.27
C GLY A 180 -3.71 -16.41 -4.69
N GLY A 181 -3.71 -15.20 -5.25
CA GLY A 181 -4.14 -14.94 -6.62
C GLY A 181 -5.63 -15.18 -6.86
N SER A 182 -5.97 -15.60 -8.09
CA SER A 182 -7.35 -15.82 -8.53
C SER A 182 -8.08 -16.91 -7.76
N GLU A 183 -7.37 -17.93 -7.31
CA GLU A 183 -7.95 -19.12 -6.64
C GLU A 183 -8.57 -18.79 -5.28
N HIS A 184 -8.22 -17.64 -4.72
CA HIS A 184 -8.67 -17.22 -3.40
C HIS A 184 -9.65 -16.04 -3.45
N ARG A 185 -10.04 -15.51 -4.62
CA ARG A 185 -11.00 -14.38 -4.66
C ARG A 185 -12.39 -14.78 -4.19
#